data_AF-A0A355T4U5-F1
#
_entry.id   AF-A0A355T4U5-F1
#
_cell.length_a   1.000
_cell.length_b   1.000
_cell.length_c   1.000
_cell.angle_alpha   90.00
_cell.angle_beta   90.00
_cell.angle_gamma   90.00
#
_symmetry.space_group_name_H-M   'P 1'
#
loop_
_entity.id
_entity.type
_entity.pdbx_description
1 polymer ?
#
loop_
_entity_poly.entity_id
_entity_poly.type
_entity_poly.pdbx_seq_one_letter_code
_entity_poly.pdbx_strand_id
1 'polypeptide(L)'
;MTADLQTREAAPNHAAVAPTKFKPLEMPELEYTPGLAKEMAPIYERVKNVIPSVEWPFFAPYVKAINDLKKERDAVILAHNYMTPEIFHCVGDIVGDSLQLAREAA
;
A
#
# COMPACT_ATOMS: atom_id res chain seq x y z
N MET A 1 28.91 -20.60 -36.77
CA MET A 1 28.36 -21.43 -35.66
C MET A 1 28.46 -20.59 -34.40
N THR A 2 27.54 -19.63 -34.26
CA THR A 2 27.43 -18.73 -33.12
C THR A 2 25.93 -18.56 -32.90
N ALA A 3 25.43 -19.17 -31.83
CA ALA A 3 24.01 -19.19 -31.51
C ALA A 3 23.60 -17.83 -30.98
N ASP A 4 22.67 -17.17 -31.68
CA ASP A 4 21.94 -16.01 -31.20
C ASP A 4 21.14 -16.40 -29.96
N LEU A 5 21.60 -15.95 -28.79
CA LEU A 5 20.83 -15.95 -27.55
C LEU A 5 19.75 -14.88 -27.68
N GLN A 6 18.57 -15.30 -28.12
CA GLN A 6 17.36 -14.48 -28.04
C GLN A 6 17.02 -14.21 -26.58
N THR A 7 17.18 -12.95 -26.17
CA THR A 7 16.58 -12.38 -24.95
C THR A 7 15.09 -12.67 -24.97
N ARG A 8 14.61 -13.53 -24.07
CA ARG A 8 13.18 -13.80 -23.90
C ARG A 8 12.59 -12.61 -23.15
N GLU A 9 11.99 -11.70 -23.90
CA GLU A 9 11.11 -10.66 -23.34
C GLU A 9 9.98 -11.35 -22.58
N ALA A 10 9.87 -11.08 -21.28
CA ALA A 10 8.82 -11.65 -20.45
C ALA A 10 7.47 -11.08 -20.89
N ALA A 11 6.65 -11.91 -21.52
CA ALA A 11 5.30 -11.54 -21.93
C ALA A 11 4.49 -11.07 -20.71
N PRO A 12 3.71 -9.97 -20.82
CA PRO A 12 2.90 -9.52 -19.71
C PRO A 12 1.72 -10.49 -19.57
N ASN A 13 1.73 -11.26 -18.48
CA ASN A 13 0.66 -12.18 -18.12
C ASN A 13 -0.58 -11.37 -17.67
N HIS A 14 -1.30 -10.79 -18.63
CA HIS A 14 -2.65 -10.27 -18.40
C HIS A 14 -3.61 -11.46 -18.36
N ALA A 15 -3.59 -12.20 -17.24
CA ALA A 15 -4.73 -13.02 -16.89
C ALA A 15 -5.96 -12.10 -16.90
N ALA A 16 -6.99 -12.49 -17.65
CA ALA A 16 -8.17 -11.69 -17.94
C ALA A 16 -8.67 -10.97 -16.68
N VAL A 17 -8.44 -9.65 -16.63
CA VAL A 17 -8.85 -8.81 -15.50
C VAL A 17 -10.37 -8.71 -15.57
N ALA A 18 -11.05 -9.26 -14.56
CA ALA A 18 -12.49 -9.08 -14.38
C ALA A 18 -12.84 -7.59 -14.53
N PRO A 19 -14.02 -7.23 -15.07
CA PRO A 19 -14.38 -5.82 -15.26
C PRO A 19 -14.28 -5.10 -13.92
N THR A 20 -13.29 -4.23 -13.79
CA THR A 20 -13.05 -3.47 -12.57
C THR A 20 -14.04 -2.32 -12.54
N LYS A 21 -14.80 -2.22 -11.46
CA LYS A 21 -15.71 -1.07 -11.20
C LYS A 21 -14.95 0.28 -11.23
N PHE A 22 -13.64 0.24 -10.99
CA PHE A 22 -12.78 1.42 -10.91
C PHE A 22 -11.83 1.48 -12.10
N LYS A 23 -11.66 2.69 -12.67
CA LYS A 23 -10.67 2.95 -13.71
C LYS A 23 -9.26 2.61 -13.20
N PRO A 24 -8.40 1.99 -14.03
CA PRO A 24 -6.98 1.91 -13.74
C PRO A 24 -6.40 3.31 -13.49
N LEU A 25 -5.74 3.49 -12.36
CA LEU A 25 -5.07 4.74 -12.02
C LEU A 25 -3.60 4.65 -12.42
N GLU A 26 -3.02 5.79 -12.76
CA GLU A 26 -1.58 5.89 -12.95
C GLU A 26 -0.88 5.76 -11.59
N MET A 27 0.33 5.19 -11.62
CA MET A 27 1.13 5.05 -10.40
C MET A 27 1.51 6.46 -9.92
N PRO A 28 1.17 6.84 -8.68
CA PRO A 28 1.55 8.14 -8.14
C PRO A 28 3.07 8.23 -7.95
N GLU A 29 3.57 9.46 -7.84
CA GLU A 29 4.96 9.71 -7.48
C GLU A 29 5.20 9.33 -6.01
N LEU A 30 6.17 8.45 -5.76
CA LEU A 30 6.42 7.84 -4.45
C LEU A 30 7.71 8.36 -3.81
N GLU A 31 7.97 9.65 -3.98
CA GLU A 31 9.15 10.30 -3.44
C GLU A 31 8.92 10.87 -2.05
N TYR A 32 9.92 10.71 -1.17
CA TYR A 32 9.90 11.31 0.15
C TYR A 32 10.41 12.75 0.11
N THR A 33 9.50 13.69 -0.14
CA THR A 33 9.82 15.12 -0.20
C THR A 33 9.73 15.79 1.19
N PRO A 34 10.38 16.95 1.41
CA PRO A 34 10.23 17.70 2.67
C PRO A 34 8.79 18.12 2.96
N GLY A 35 7.99 18.39 1.92
CA GLY A 35 6.56 18.69 2.05
C GLY A 35 5.78 17.49 2.60
N LEU A 36 6.01 16.31 2.02
CA LEU A 36 5.41 15.06 2.49
C LEU A 36 5.85 14.72 3.92
N ALA A 37 7.12 14.93 4.24
CA ALA A 37 7.65 14.71 5.58
C ALA A 37 6.86 15.52 6.64
N LYS A 38 6.55 16.78 6.35
CA LYS A 38 5.76 17.64 7.23
C LYS A 38 4.31 17.17 7.36
N GLU A 39 3.69 16.78 6.25
CA GLU A 39 2.31 16.28 6.24
C GLU A 39 2.18 14.97 7.02
N MET A 40 3.15 14.08 6.88
CA MET A 40 3.14 12.74 7.47
C MET A 40 3.67 12.69 8.91
N ALA A 41 4.23 13.78 9.44
CA ALA A 41 4.77 13.85 10.79
C ALA A 41 3.77 13.42 11.88
N PRO A 42 2.48 13.83 11.87
CA PRO A 42 1.52 13.39 12.88
C PRO A 42 1.22 11.89 12.84
N ILE A 43 1.32 11.28 11.65
CA ILE A 43 1.16 9.83 11.50
C ILE A 43 2.40 9.13 12.06
N TYR A 44 3.59 9.62 11.72
CA TYR A 44 4.85 9.08 12.23
C TYR A 44 4.92 9.09 13.76
N GLU A 45 4.50 10.18 14.41
CA GLU A 45 4.52 10.29 15.86
C GLU A 45 3.73 9.18 16.58
N ARG A 46 2.66 8.67 15.95
CA ARG A 46 1.85 7.57 16.49
C ARG A 46 2.54 6.21 16.36
N VAL A 47 3.40 6.04 15.36
CA VAL A 47 4.00 4.75 14.99
C VAL A 47 5.51 4.69 15.26
N LYS A 48 6.13 5.77 15.74
CA LYS A 48 7.58 5.86 16.00
C LYS A 48 8.15 4.81 16.95
N ASN A 49 7.31 4.21 17.78
CA ASN A 49 7.71 3.14 18.71
C ASN A 49 7.84 1.77 18.04
N VAL A 50 7.22 1.61 16.86
CA VAL A 50 7.18 0.34 16.11
C VAL A 50 7.79 0.45 14.71
N ILE A 51 7.97 1.68 14.19
CA ILE A 51 8.62 1.95 12.92
C ILE A 51 9.83 2.90 13.15
N PRO A 52 11.07 2.45 12.88
CA PRO A 52 12.26 3.29 12.95
C PRO A 52 12.21 4.49 12.00
N SER A 53 12.81 5.62 12.38
CA SER A 53 12.85 6.84 11.56
C SER A 53 13.58 6.67 10.23
N VAL A 54 14.55 5.75 10.17
CA VAL A 54 15.29 5.43 8.94
C VAL A 54 14.43 4.71 7.90
N GLU A 55 13.42 3.97 8.34
CA GLU A 55 12.51 3.23 7.47
C GLU A 55 11.32 4.09 7.02
N TRP A 56 10.94 5.09 7.83
CA TRP A 56 9.76 5.93 7.58
C TRP A 56 9.72 6.60 6.18
N PRO A 57 10.83 7.15 5.64
CA PRO A 57 10.86 7.70 4.29
C PRO A 57 10.43 6.72 3.20
N PHE A 58 10.67 5.42 3.39
CA PHE A 58 10.26 4.39 2.44
C PHE A 58 8.76 4.10 2.52
N PHE A 59 8.14 4.24 3.69
CA PHE A 59 6.73 3.93 3.89
C PHE A 59 5.80 5.12 3.68
N ALA A 60 6.22 6.32 4.08
CA ALA A 60 5.35 7.50 4.10
C ALA A 60 4.71 7.83 2.73
N PRO A 61 5.43 7.77 1.58
CA PRO A 61 4.82 8.01 0.27
C PRO A 61 3.72 7.00 -0.06
N TYR A 62 3.95 5.71 0.22
CA TYR A 62 2.95 4.67 0.00
C TYR A 62 1.75 4.80 0.93
N VAL A 63 1.98 5.05 2.22
CA VAL A 63 0.91 5.26 3.19
C VAL A 63 0.02 6.42 2.75
N LYS A 64 0.61 7.52 2.25
CA LYS A 64 -0.15 8.66 1.73
C LYS A 64 -0.98 8.27 0.51
N ALA A 65 -0.33 7.70 -0.50
CA ALA A 65 -0.98 7.29 -1.74
C ALA A 65 -2.14 6.31 -1.50
N ILE A 66 -1.95 5.31 -0.63
CA ILE A 66 -2.98 4.33 -0.28
C ILE A 66 -4.15 5.00 0.45
N ASN A 67 -3.87 5.89 1.41
CA ASN A 67 -4.93 6.57 2.16
C ASN A 67 -5.72 7.57 1.30
N ASP A 68 -5.08 8.24 0.33
CA ASP A 68 -5.77 9.09 -0.63
C ASP A 68 -6.66 8.26 -1.55
N LEU A 69 -6.12 7.16 -2.07
CA LEU A 69 -6.85 6.25 -2.95
C LEU A 69 -8.06 5.62 -2.24
N LYS A 70 -7.86 5.25 -0.97
CA LYS A 70 -8.93 4.74 -0.11
C LYS A 70 -10.08 5.74 -0.01
N LYS A 71 -9.78 7.03 0.18
CA LYS A 71 -10.78 8.10 0.21
C LYS A 71 -11.46 8.31 -1.13
N GLU A 72 -10.69 8.34 -2.23
CA GLU A 72 -11.25 8.51 -3.58
C GLU A 72 -12.22 7.39 -3.95
N ARG A 73 -11.94 6.17 -3.50
CA ARG A 73 -12.74 4.98 -3.80
C ARG A 73 -13.78 4.64 -2.74
N ASP A 74 -13.89 5.45 -1.68
CA ASP A 74 -14.73 5.15 -0.52
C ASP A 74 -14.54 3.71 -0.01
N ALA A 75 -13.27 3.31 0.12
CA ALA A 75 -12.88 1.97 0.49
C ALA A 75 -12.57 1.86 1.98
N VAL A 76 -12.71 0.64 2.52
CA VAL A 76 -12.30 0.30 3.88
C VAL A 76 -11.28 -0.84 3.79
N ILE A 77 -10.15 -0.69 4.49
CA ILE A 77 -9.09 -1.71 4.54
C ILE A 77 -9.20 -2.47 5.86
N LEU A 78 -9.52 -3.76 5.77
CA LEU A 78 -9.45 -4.71 6.88
C LEU A 78 -8.02 -5.27 6.99
N ALA A 79 -7.36 -5.10 8.14
CA ALA A 79 -6.01 -5.59 8.36
C ALA A 79 -5.95 -6.61 9.51
N HIS A 80 -5.35 -7.77 9.25
CA HIS A 80 -5.19 -8.82 10.25
C HIS A 80 -4.06 -8.49 11.24
N ASN A 81 -4.12 -9.05 12.46
CA ASN A 81 -3.12 -8.88 13.52
C ASN A 81 -1.67 -9.23 13.15
N TYR A 82 -1.44 -9.92 12.03
CA TYR A 82 -0.11 -10.35 11.57
C TYR A 82 0.43 -9.50 10.41
N MET A 83 -0.25 -8.41 10.06
CA MET A 83 0.29 -7.46 9.09
C MET A 83 1.49 -6.70 9.68
N THR A 84 2.36 -6.26 8.80
CA THR A 84 3.51 -5.44 9.18
C THR A 84 3.06 -4.12 9.81
N PRO A 85 3.85 -3.50 10.71
CA PRO A 85 3.43 -2.34 11.47
C PRO A 85 2.95 -1.16 10.62
N GLU A 86 3.60 -0.93 9.47
CA GLU A 86 3.23 0.11 8.52
C GLU A 86 1.88 -0.15 7.86
N ILE A 87 1.49 -1.41 7.67
CA ILE A 87 0.16 -1.72 7.15
C ILE A 87 -0.87 -1.61 8.27
N PHE A 88 -0.61 -2.27 9.39
CA PHE A 88 -1.53 -2.39 10.51
C PHE A 88 -1.87 -1.05 11.14
N HIS A 89 -0.89 -0.17 11.36
CA HIS A 89 -1.09 1.10 12.06
C HIS A 89 -1.33 2.31 11.15
N CYS A 90 -0.95 2.25 9.87
CA CYS A 90 -1.00 3.43 9.00
C CYS A 90 -2.10 3.38 7.92
N VAL A 91 -2.50 2.21 7.44
CA VAL A 91 -3.49 2.08 6.35
C VAL A 91 -4.72 1.25 6.71
N GLY A 92 -4.61 0.31 7.66
CA GLY A 92 -5.73 -0.48 8.17
C GLY A 92 -6.76 0.40 8.90
N ASP A 93 -8.01 0.34 8.46
CA ASP A 93 -9.13 1.06 9.09
C ASP A 93 -9.76 0.25 10.21
N ILE A 94 -9.91 -1.05 9.96
CA ILE A 94 -10.41 -2.02 10.93
C ILE A 94 -9.33 -3.09 11.08
N VAL A 95 -8.91 -3.30 12.32
CA VAL A 95 -7.85 -4.23 12.68
C VAL A 95 -8.35 -5.28 13.65
N GLY A 96 -7.97 -6.55 13.44
CA GLY A 96 -8.39 -7.62 14.35
C GLY A 96 -7.97 -9.02 13.95
N ASP A 97 -8.47 -10.00 14.71
CA ASP A 97 -8.36 -11.42 14.39
C ASP A 97 -9.40 -11.85 13.35
N SER A 98 -9.37 -13.13 12.98
CA SER A 98 -10.27 -13.67 11.97
C SER A 98 -11.75 -13.53 12.32
N LEU A 99 -12.14 -13.67 13.60
CA LEU A 99 -13.54 -13.60 14.01
C LEU A 99 -14.05 -12.16 13.98
N GLN A 100 -13.26 -11.22 14.48
CA GLN A 100 -13.61 -9.81 14.47
C GLN A 100 -13.75 -9.31 13.03
N LEU A 101 -12.78 -9.61 12.15
CA LEU A 101 -12.84 -9.19 10.75
C LEU A 101 -14.02 -9.83 10.00
N ALA A 102 -14.34 -11.10 10.27
CA ALA A 102 -15.52 -11.75 9.69
C ALA A 102 -16.82 -11.07 10.11
N ARG A 103 -16.89 -10.53 11.33
CA ARG A 103 -18.06 -9.80 11.82
C ARG A 103 -18.20 -8.42 11.17
N GLU A 104 -17.10 -7.70 10.99
CA GLU A 104 -17.09 -6.36 10.37
C GLU A 104 -17.34 -6.41 8.86
N ALA A 105 -17.07 -7.56 8.22
CA ALA A 105 -17.28 -7.78 6.80
C ALA A 105 -18.71 -8.27 6.44
N ALA A 106 -19.51 -8.66 7.43
CA ALA A 106 -20.85 -9.24 7.24
C ALA A 106 -21.94 -8.17 7.16
#